data_AF-A0A7T7VQW9-F1
#
_entry.id   AF-A0A7T7VQW9-F1
#
_cell.length_a   1.000
_cell.length_b   1.000
_cell.length_c   1.000
_cell.angle_alpha   90.00
_cell.angle_beta   90.00
_cell.angle_gamma   90.00
#
_symmetry.space_group_name_H-M   'P 1'
#
loop_
_entity.id
_entity.type
_entity.pdbx_description
1 polymer ?
#
loop_
_entity_poly.entity_id
_entity_poly.type
_entity_poly.pdbx_seq_one_letter_code
_entity_poly.pdbx_strand_id
1 'polypeptide(L)'
;MAAGTQAEGPRKSSFAAVTTPETRVLLLGSLPGEASLRAQRYYAHPRNQFWHLVGGAIGVDLDALPYASRLAVLRLAGIGLWDVARTARRSGSLDSAMRDVEGNALAALAASLPALRLVGFNGGTAARIGRRMLPADAPALLTLPSSSPAYCRVTRDEKAREWNAIRDYLRPECLQSARIAADRAAYRHVTPDTGKDEE
;
A
#
# COMPACT_ATOMS: atom_id res chain seq x y z
N MET A 1 -26.49 -35.89 11.21
CA MET A 1 -25.10 -35.42 10.99
C MET A 1 -25.18 -33.96 10.53
N ALA A 2 -25.24 -33.02 11.48
CA ALA A 2 -25.27 -31.59 11.15
C ALA A 2 -23.85 -31.17 10.76
N ALA A 3 -23.62 -30.88 9.48
CA ALA A 3 -22.40 -30.24 9.03
C ALA A 3 -22.33 -28.85 9.69
N GLY A 4 -21.39 -28.68 10.61
CA GLY A 4 -21.16 -27.40 11.27
C GLY A 4 -20.88 -26.33 10.23
N THR A 5 -21.79 -25.38 10.10
CA THR A 5 -21.58 -24.12 9.39
C THR A 5 -20.43 -23.40 10.08
N GLN A 6 -19.19 -23.59 9.62
CA GLN A 6 -18.09 -22.74 10.03
C GLN A 6 -18.47 -21.32 9.60
N ALA A 7 -18.62 -20.42 10.57
CA ALA A 7 -19.07 -19.06 10.36
C ALA A 7 -18.19 -18.36 9.30
N GLU A 8 -18.71 -18.25 8.08
CA GLU A 8 -18.09 -17.47 7.02
C GLU A 8 -18.08 -16.00 7.45
N GLY A 9 -16.89 -15.42 7.63
CA GLY A 9 -16.76 -13.99 7.91
C GLY A 9 -17.36 -13.13 6.80
N PRO A 10 -17.68 -11.85 7.08
CA PRO A 10 -18.32 -10.96 6.11
C PRO A 10 -17.48 -10.81 4.84
N ARG A 11 -18.16 -10.61 3.71
CA ARG A 11 -17.50 -10.28 2.45
C ARG A 11 -16.95 -8.86 2.53
N LYS A 12 -15.67 -8.72 2.21
CA LYS A 12 -14.91 -7.48 2.24
C LYS A 12 -14.39 -7.17 0.85
N SER A 13 -14.27 -5.88 0.55
CA SER A 13 -13.79 -5.38 -0.75
C SER A 13 -12.56 -4.51 -0.56
N SER A 14 -11.65 -4.52 -1.54
CA SER A 14 -10.56 -3.55 -1.60
C SER A 14 -11.04 -2.16 -2.01
N PHE A 15 -10.16 -1.17 -1.83
CA PHE A 15 -10.41 0.19 -2.30
C PHE A 15 -10.03 0.36 -3.78
N ALA A 16 -10.33 1.53 -4.33
CA ALA A 16 -9.85 1.92 -5.65
C ALA A 16 -8.32 2.04 -5.66
N ALA A 17 -7.71 1.66 -6.78
CA ALA A 17 -6.28 1.83 -7.00
C ALA A 17 -5.89 3.31 -6.89
N VAL A 18 -4.79 3.57 -6.19
CA VAL A 18 -4.17 4.90 -6.10
C VAL A 18 -3.01 4.90 -7.08
N THR A 19 -3.23 5.39 -8.29
CA THR A 19 -2.19 5.43 -9.35
C THR A 19 -2.25 6.74 -10.13
N THR A 20 -1.21 6.98 -10.91
CA THR A 20 -1.10 8.03 -11.95
C THR A 20 -0.36 7.43 -13.16
N PRO A 21 -0.42 8.04 -14.36
CA PRO A 21 0.36 7.57 -15.51
C PRO A 21 1.87 7.46 -15.26
N GLU A 22 2.40 8.24 -14.30
CA GLU A 22 3.80 8.26 -13.87
C GLU A 22 4.14 7.18 -12.82
N THR A 23 3.18 6.32 -12.46
CA THR A 23 3.41 5.24 -11.50
C THR A 23 4.45 4.26 -12.03
N ARG A 24 5.59 4.18 -11.34
CA ARG A 24 6.72 3.29 -11.65
C ARG A 24 6.74 2.05 -10.78
N VAL A 25 6.29 2.19 -9.53
CA VAL A 25 6.20 1.09 -8.57
C VAL A 25 4.74 0.97 -8.13
N LEU A 26 4.13 -0.19 -8.36
CA LEU A 26 2.81 -0.53 -7.84
C LEU A 26 2.96 -1.44 -6.63
N LEU A 27 2.58 -0.98 -5.44
CA LEU A 27 2.60 -1.76 -4.21
C LEU A 27 1.23 -2.37 -3.93
N LEU A 28 1.22 -3.68 -3.71
CA LEU A 28 -0.01 -4.48 -3.60
C LEU A 28 -0.12 -5.14 -2.23
N GLY A 29 -1.18 -4.80 -1.50
CA GLY A 29 -1.65 -5.54 -0.35
C GLY A 29 -2.40 -6.82 -0.74
N SER A 30 -2.74 -7.64 0.26
CA SER A 30 -3.61 -8.80 0.10
C SER A 30 -5.08 -8.36 -0.01
N LEU A 31 -5.61 -7.81 1.09
CA LEU A 31 -6.93 -7.21 1.23
C LEU A 31 -6.93 -6.28 2.46
N PRO A 32 -7.59 -5.10 2.43
CA PRO A 32 -7.59 -4.16 3.55
C PRO A 32 -8.11 -4.76 4.85
N GLY A 33 -7.34 -4.61 5.94
CA GLY A 33 -7.73 -5.06 7.28
C GLY A 33 -8.89 -4.25 7.88
N GLU A 34 -9.41 -4.69 9.03
CA GLU A 34 -10.58 -4.06 9.68
C GLU A 34 -10.40 -2.57 9.96
N ALA A 35 -9.23 -2.18 10.46
CA ALA A 35 -8.94 -0.77 10.72
C ALA A 35 -8.92 0.06 9.43
N SER A 36 -8.34 -0.49 8.35
CA SER A 36 -8.34 0.13 7.04
C SER A 36 -9.75 0.30 6.49
N LEU A 37 -10.55 -0.76 6.53
CA LEU A 37 -11.94 -0.75 6.05
C LEU A 37 -12.80 0.24 6.84
N ARG A 38 -12.72 0.25 8.17
CA ARG A 38 -13.46 1.23 8.99
C ARG A 38 -13.05 2.67 8.70
N ALA A 39 -11.76 2.92 8.48
CA ALA A 39 -11.26 4.26 8.19
C ALA A 39 -11.40 4.66 6.71
N GLN A 40 -11.75 3.73 5.81
CA GLN A 40 -11.67 3.90 4.35
C GLN A 40 -10.29 4.39 3.90
N ARG A 41 -9.23 3.80 4.49
CA ARG A 41 -7.84 4.21 4.29
C ARG A 41 -6.93 3.00 4.14
N TYR A 42 -6.04 3.04 3.16
CA TYR A 42 -4.93 2.11 3.05
C TYR A 42 -4.10 2.10 4.35
N TYR A 43 -3.75 0.90 4.82
CA TYR A 43 -2.84 0.68 5.96
C TYR A 43 -3.14 1.55 7.21
N ALA A 44 -4.41 1.67 7.60
CA ALA A 44 -4.84 2.57 8.68
C ALA A 44 -4.61 2.04 10.11
N HIS A 45 -4.24 0.76 10.25
CA HIS A 45 -3.97 0.20 11.56
C HIS A 45 -2.72 0.86 12.19
N PRO A 46 -2.77 1.42 13.41
CA PRO A 46 -1.67 2.21 13.98
C PRO A 46 -0.32 1.49 14.08
N ARG A 47 -0.35 0.16 14.28
CA ARG A 47 0.86 -0.68 14.31
C ARG A 47 1.29 -1.22 12.93
N ASN A 48 0.63 -0.82 11.84
CA ASN A 48 1.05 -1.21 10.50
C ASN A 48 2.26 -0.36 10.10
N GLN A 49 3.33 -1.02 9.68
CA GLN A 49 4.61 -0.37 9.42
C GLN A 49 4.72 0.16 7.97
N PHE A 50 3.65 0.10 7.17
CA PHE A 50 3.70 0.42 5.75
C PHE A 50 4.26 1.81 5.48
N TRP A 51 3.70 2.82 6.15
CA TRP A 51 4.07 4.23 5.96
C TRP A 51 5.53 4.47 6.35
N HIS A 52 5.97 3.91 7.47
CA HIS A 52 7.37 3.94 7.87
C HIS A 52 8.31 3.28 6.84
N LEU A 53 7.97 2.08 6.36
CA LEU A 53 8.83 1.31 5.46
C LEU A 53 8.95 1.96 4.08
N VAL A 54 7.82 2.34 3.48
CA VAL A 54 7.82 3.02 2.17
C VAL A 54 8.38 4.44 2.28
N GLY A 55 8.14 5.11 3.41
CA GLY A 55 8.71 6.41 3.74
C GLY A 55 10.24 6.38 3.79
N GLY A 56 10.81 5.37 4.46
CA GLY A 56 12.25 5.12 4.47
C GLY A 56 12.83 4.95 3.06
N ALA A 57 12.15 4.17 2.21
CA ALA A 57 12.60 3.91 0.84
C ALA A 57 12.64 5.18 -0.05
N ILE A 58 11.74 6.15 0.20
CA ILE A 58 11.72 7.43 -0.52
C ILE A 58 12.46 8.57 0.22
N GLY A 59 12.87 8.33 1.46
CA GLY A 59 13.49 9.33 2.34
C GLY A 59 12.52 10.42 2.80
N VAL A 60 11.29 10.04 3.16
CA VAL A 60 10.26 10.94 3.70
C VAL A 60 9.62 10.31 4.93
N ASP A 61 9.46 11.08 6.01
CA ASP A 61 8.64 10.65 7.16
C ASP A 61 7.15 10.77 6.84
N LEU A 62 6.58 9.71 6.27
CA LEU A 62 5.15 9.67 5.94
C LEU A 62 4.25 9.54 7.18
N ASP A 63 4.76 9.05 8.32
CA ASP A 63 3.95 8.88 9.52
C ASP A 63 3.57 10.23 10.14
N ALA A 64 4.43 11.23 10.01
CA ALA A 64 4.17 12.61 10.42
C ALA A 64 3.12 13.34 9.57
N LEU A 65 2.75 12.81 8.40
CA LEU A 65 1.85 13.49 7.46
C LEU A 65 0.38 13.07 7.66
N PRO A 66 -0.58 13.96 7.38
CA PRO A 66 -1.99 13.58 7.20
C PRO A 66 -2.16 12.58 6.05
N TYR A 67 -3.16 11.70 6.14
CA TYR A 67 -3.37 10.62 5.16
C TYR A 67 -3.42 11.09 3.70
N ALA A 68 -4.13 12.18 3.42
CA ALA A 68 -4.22 12.75 2.07
C ALA A 68 -2.83 13.17 1.54
N SER A 69 -2.02 13.80 2.40
CA SER A 69 -0.64 14.18 2.08
C SER A 69 0.26 12.97 1.85
N ARG A 70 0.09 11.88 2.60
CA ARG A 70 0.82 10.61 2.36
C ARG A 70 0.59 10.10 0.94
N LEU A 71 -0.69 10.05 0.51
CA LEU A 71 -1.02 9.59 -0.85
C LEU A 71 -0.48 10.54 -1.92
N ALA A 72 -0.54 11.84 -1.70
CA ALA A 72 0.01 12.83 -2.64
C ALA A 72 1.52 12.67 -2.80
N VAL A 73 2.25 12.50 -1.70
CA VAL A 73 3.70 12.27 -1.69
C VAL A 73 4.05 10.96 -2.41
N LEU A 74 3.31 9.87 -2.18
CA LEU A 74 3.53 8.61 -2.90
C LEU A 74 3.34 8.77 -4.41
N ARG A 75 2.28 9.46 -4.85
CA ARG A 75 2.04 9.72 -6.28
C ARG A 75 3.20 10.51 -6.89
N LEU A 76 3.68 11.55 -6.22
CA LEU A 76 4.83 12.35 -6.67
C LEU A 76 6.13 11.52 -6.74
N ALA A 77 6.30 10.58 -5.81
CA ALA A 77 7.43 9.65 -5.83
C ALA A 77 7.33 8.62 -6.97
N GLY A 78 6.18 8.50 -7.65
CA GLY A 78 5.92 7.48 -8.67
C GLY A 78 5.47 6.15 -8.08
N ILE A 79 4.90 6.16 -6.88
CA ILE A 79 4.40 4.97 -6.18
C ILE A 79 2.86 4.95 -6.22
N GLY A 80 2.31 3.84 -6.69
CA GLY A 80 0.88 3.53 -6.62
C GLY A 80 0.56 2.44 -5.60
N LEU A 81 -0.68 2.41 -5.14
CA LEU A 81 -1.19 1.43 -4.16
C LEU A 81 -2.41 0.70 -4.70
N TRP A 82 -2.51 -0.59 -4.43
CA TRP A 82 -3.76 -1.33 -4.55
C TRP A 82 -3.73 -2.63 -3.72
N ASP A 83 -4.67 -3.54 -3.96
CA ASP A 83 -4.70 -4.87 -3.39
C ASP A 83 -4.91 -5.92 -4.48
N VAL A 84 -4.39 -7.14 -4.27
CA VAL A 84 -4.58 -8.24 -5.22
C VAL A 84 -6.00 -8.81 -5.17
N ALA A 85 -6.65 -8.83 -3.99
CA ALA A 85 -8.02 -9.27 -3.86
C ALA A 85 -8.98 -8.08 -4.10
N ARG A 86 -9.88 -8.23 -5.06
CA ARG A 86 -11.04 -7.35 -5.24
C ARG A 86 -12.02 -7.55 -4.10
N THR A 87 -12.40 -8.81 -3.85
CA THR A 87 -13.23 -9.19 -2.71
C THR A 87 -12.80 -10.53 -2.12
N ALA A 88 -13.11 -10.75 -0.84
CA ALA A 88 -12.99 -12.05 -0.18
C ALA A 88 -13.89 -12.12 1.05
N ARG A 89 -14.26 -13.33 1.50
CA ARG A 89 -14.81 -13.55 2.83
C ARG A 89 -13.66 -13.68 3.83
N ARG A 90 -13.68 -12.89 4.91
CA ARG A 90 -12.63 -12.95 5.94
C ARG A 90 -13.18 -12.57 7.31
N SER A 91 -13.01 -13.44 8.30
CA SER A 91 -13.18 -13.08 9.72
C SER A 91 -11.91 -12.37 10.21
N GLY A 92 -12.06 -11.17 10.78
CA GLY A 92 -10.93 -10.36 11.23
C GLY A 92 -10.02 -9.87 10.09
N SER A 93 -8.72 -9.73 10.37
CA SER A 93 -7.74 -9.13 9.45
C SER A 93 -6.63 -10.08 8.98
N LEU A 94 -6.62 -11.32 9.44
CA LEU A 94 -5.56 -12.27 9.09
C LEU A 94 -5.77 -12.86 7.70
N ASP A 95 -4.72 -12.86 6.89
CA ASP A 95 -4.76 -13.40 5.53
C ASP A 95 -5.07 -14.90 5.49
N SER A 96 -4.67 -15.66 6.51
CA SER A 96 -4.99 -17.09 6.65
C SER A 96 -6.49 -17.36 6.76
N ALA A 97 -7.28 -16.37 7.15
CA ALA A 97 -8.74 -16.45 7.26
C ALA A 97 -9.48 -16.04 5.97
N MET A 98 -8.77 -15.68 4.88
CA MET A 98 -9.42 -15.37 3.60
C MET A 98 -9.98 -16.64 2.94
N ARG A 99 -11.23 -16.55 2.46
CA ARG A 99 -11.96 -17.54 1.66
C ARG A 99 -12.65 -16.82 0.48
N ASP A 100 -13.02 -17.56 -0.55
CA ASP A 100 -13.71 -17.05 -1.76
C ASP A 100 -13.06 -15.79 -2.35
N VAL A 101 -11.73 -15.85 -2.56
CA VAL A 101 -10.97 -14.70 -3.04
C VAL A 101 -11.26 -14.46 -4.52
N GLU A 102 -11.79 -13.30 -4.83
CA GLU A 102 -11.92 -12.77 -6.19
C GLU A 102 -10.82 -11.74 -6.42
N GLY A 103 -9.99 -11.96 -7.45
CA GLY A 103 -8.89 -11.07 -7.78
C GLY A 103 -9.34 -9.75 -8.43
N ASN A 104 -8.53 -8.71 -8.26
CA ASN A 104 -8.60 -7.48 -9.04
C ASN A 104 -8.12 -7.66 -10.49
N ALA A 105 -8.43 -6.73 -11.40
CA ALA A 105 -7.96 -6.79 -12.79
C ALA A 105 -6.50 -6.32 -12.93
N LEU A 106 -5.56 -7.04 -12.28
CA LEU A 106 -4.18 -6.58 -12.14
C LEU A 106 -3.43 -6.46 -13.47
N ALA A 107 -3.60 -7.42 -14.39
CA ALA A 107 -3.02 -7.33 -15.74
C ALA A 107 -3.50 -6.08 -16.50
N ALA A 108 -4.80 -5.77 -16.44
CA ALA A 108 -5.37 -4.61 -17.10
C ALA A 108 -4.83 -3.29 -16.51
N LEU A 109 -4.76 -3.19 -15.18
CA LEU A 109 -4.16 -2.01 -14.54
C LEU A 109 -2.68 -1.88 -14.92
N ALA A 110 -1.90 -2.96 -14.83
CA ALA A 110 -0.48 -2.93 -15.16
C ALA A 110 -0.23 -2.49 -16.62
N ALA A 111 -1.02 -2.98 -17.57
CA ALA A 111 -0.95 -2.58 -18.98
C ALA A 111 -1.31 -1.10 -19.20
N SER A 112 -2.17 -0.52 -18.36
CA SER A 112 -2.56 0.90 -18.43
C SER A 112 -1.50 1.87 -17.87
N LEU A 113 -0.44 1.38 -17.22
CA LEU A 113 0.58 2.19 -16.56
C LEU A 113 1.89 2.19 -17.37
N PRO A 114 2.10 3.15 -18.28
CA PRO A 114 3.25 3.11 -19.21
C PRO A 114 4.61 3.26 -18.51
N ALA A 115 4.63 3.94 -17.37
CA ALA A 115 5.84 4.13 -16.57
C ALA A 115 6.15 2.96 -15.64
N LEU A 116 5.29 1.95 -15.53
CA LEU A 116 5.43 0.86 -14.57
C LEU A 116 6.72 0.07 -14.83
N ARG A 117 7.49 -0.16 -13.76
CA ARG A 117 8.75 -0.90 -13.78
C ARG A 117 8.80 -2.00 -12.72
N LEU A 118 8.03 -1.87 -11.64
CA LEU A 118 7.96 -2.84 -10.57
C LEU A 118 6.53 -3.04 -10.07
N VAL A 119 6.15 -4.30 -9.84
CA VAL A 119 5.03 -4.68 -8.98
C VAL A 119 5.58 -5.29 -7.69
N GLY A 120 5.40 -4.58 -6.58
CA GLY A 120 5.82 -5.00 -5.25
C GLY A 120 4.66 -5.61 -4.46
N PHE A 121 4.81 -6.82 -3.95
CA PHE A 121 3.79 -7.50 -3.15
C PHE A 121 4.11 -7.38 -1.66
N ASN A 122 3.23 -6.73 -0.89
CA ASN A 122 3.35 -6.61 0.56
C ASN A 122 2.92 -7.92 1.25
N GLY A 123 3.87 -8.86 1.36
CA GLY A 123 3.70 -10.17 1.99
C GLY A 123 3.45 -11.33 1.01
N GLY A 124 3.73 -12.55 1.50
CA GLY A 124 3.66 -13.76 0.69
C GLY A 124 2.26 -14.09 0.15
N THR A 125 1.20 -13.74 0.89
CA THR A 125 -0.18 -13.92 0.41
C THR A 125 -0.46 -13.07 -0.82
N ALA A 126 -0.08 -11.79 -0.78
CA ALA A 126 -0.22 -10.88 -1.91
C ALA A 126 0.55 -11.41 -3.12
N ALA A 127 1.79 -11.86 -2.93
CA ALA A 127 2.61 -12.43 -3.99
C ALA A 127 2.01 -13.69 -4.62
N ARG A 128 1.54 -14.65 -3.81
CA ARG A 128 0.94 -15.90 -4.27
C ARG A 128 -0.32 -15.67 -5.12
N ILE A 129 -1.14 -14.69 -4.74
CA ILE A 129 -2.36 -14.36 -5.48
C ILE A 129 -1.99 -13.56 -6.73
N GLY A 130 -1.29 -12.44 -6.59
CA GLY A 130 -1.05 -11.48 -7.65
C GLY A 130 -0.15 -11.96 -8.77
N ARG A 131 0.86 -12.80 -8.49
CA ARG A 131 1.75 -13.34 -9.55
C ARG A 131 1.01 -14.14 -10.62
N ARG A 132 -0.10 -14.79 -10.26
CA ARG A 132 -0.94 -15.57 -11.20
C ARG A 132 -1.84 -14.70 -12.06
N MET A 133 -1.94 -13.40 -11.74
CA MET A 133 -2.84 -12.44 -12.38
C MET A 133 -2.10 -11.50 -13.32
N LEU A 134 -0.78 -11.65 -13.43
CA LEU A 134 0.09 -10.88 -14.28
C LEU A 134 0.60 -11.77 -15.43
N PRO A 135 0.77 -11.21 -16.64
CA PRO A 135 1.32 -11.95 -17.76
C PRO A 135 2.84 -12.19 -17.60
N ALA A 136 3.40 -13.06 -18.44
CA ALA A 136 4.82 -13.43 -18.37
C ALA A 136 5.77 -12.27 -18.69
N ASP A 137 5.32 -11.30 -19.49
CA ASP A 137 6.02 -10.07 -19.87
C ASP A 137 5.74 -8.90 -18.92
N ALA A 138 5.16 -9.17 -17.74
CA ALA A 138 4.95 -8.16 -16.73
C ALA A 138 6.28 -7.50 -16.28
N PRO A 139 6.21 -6.27 -15.73
CA PRO A 139 7.37 -5.62 -15.12
C PRO A 139 7.97 -6.47 -13.98
N ALA A 140 9.13 -6.03 -13.47
CA ALA A 140 9.80 -6.74 -12.38
C ALA A 140 8.85 -7.02 -11.20
N LEU A 141 8.96 -8.21 -10.60
CA LEU A 141 8.11 -8.66 -9.51
C LEU A 141 8.94 -8.84 -8.24
N LEU A 142 8.58 -8.11 -7.19
CA LEU A 142 9.28 -8.17 -5.90
C LEU A 142 8.32 -8.59 -4.79
N THR A 143 8.69 -9.60 -4.01
CA THR A 143 7.94 -9.95 -2.79
C THR A 143 8.60 -9.25 -1.61
N LEU A 144 7.88 -8.35 -0.96
CA LEU A 144 8.32 -7.60 0.21
C LEU A 144 7.86 -8.28 1.50
N PRO A 145 8.60 -8.14 2.61
CA PRO A 145 8.14 -8.63 3.90
C PRO A 145 6.90 -7.84 4.33
N SER A 146 5.95 -8.53 4.97
CA SER A 146 4.66 -7.91 5.27
C SER A 146 4.81 -6.76 6.27
N SER A 147 4.16 -5.63 5.97
CA SER A 147 4.07 -4.46 6.85
C SER A 147 3.09 -4.64 8.01
N SER A 148 2.34 -5.74 8.03
CA SER A 148 1.38 -6.06 9.09
C SER A 148 2.08 -6.28 10.44
N PRO A 149 1.47 -5.84 11.56
CA PRO A 149 2.00 -6.14 12.90
C PRO A 149 1.99 -7.64 13.23
N ALA A 150 1.21 -8.46 12.51
CA ALA A 150 1.20 -9.91 12.69
C ALA A 150 2.46 -10.60 12.14
N TYR A 151 3.25 -9.92 11.30
CA TYR A 151 4.46 -10.47 10.71
C TYR A 151 5.68 -10.11 11.55
N CYS A 152 5.98 -10.93 12.55
CA CYS A 152 7.09 -10.73 13.51
C CYS A 152 8.32 -11.58 13.22
N ARG A 153 8.35 -12.32 12.10
CA ARG A 153 9.47 -13.21 11.74
C ARG A 153 10.77 -12.46 11.38
N VAL A 154 10.65 -11.19 11.02
CA VAL A 154 11.73 -10.33 10.53
C VAL A 154 11.70 -9.03 11.34
N THR A 155 12.86 -8.54 11.75
CA THR A 155 12.99 -7.28 12.49
C THR A 155 12.60 -6.09 11.63
N ARG A 156 12.30 -4.95 12.28
CA ARG A 156 11.93 -3.72 11.57
C ARG A 156 13.04 -3.25 10.61
N ASP A 157 14.30 -3.36 11.03
CA ASP A 157 15.44 -2.90 10.24
C ASP A 157 15.69 -3.79 9.02
N GLU A 158 15.54 -5.10 9.17
CA GLU A 158 15.60 -6.04 8.04
C GLU A 158 14.47 -5.76 7.04
N LYS A 159 13.23 -5.52 7.52
CA LYS A 159 12.14 -5.08 6.64
C LYS A 159 12.52 -3.80 5.90
N ALA A 160 13.04 -2.80 6.59
CA ALA A 160 13.43 -1.54 5.97
C ALA A 160 14.49 -1.75 4.87
N ARG A 161 15.49 -2.61 5.10
CA ARG A 161 16.50 -2.96 4.09
C ARG A 161 15.87 -3.60 2.85
N GLU A 162 14.95 -4.54 3.02
CA GLU A 162 14.26 -5.18 1.88
C GLU A 162 13.34 -4.20 1.15
N TRP A 163 12.64 -3.34 1.88
CA TRP A 163 11.77 -2.31 1.28
C TRP A 163 12.55 -1.25 0.51
N ASN A 164 13.81 -0.96 0.89
CA ASN A 164 14.65 -0.02 0.14
C ASN A 164 14.93 -0.47 -1.31
N ALA A 165 14.82 -1.77 -1.63
CA ALA A 165 15.01 -2.27 -2.99
C ALA A 165 14.01 -1.68 -4.01
N ILE A 166 12.86 -1.15 -3.56
CA ILE A 166 11.93 -0.47 -4.48
C ILE A 166 12.51 0.83 -5.04
N ARG A 167 13.47 1.45 -4.33
CA ARG A 167 14.06 2.74 -4.69
C ARG A 167 14.76 2.69 -6.04
N ASP A 168 15.35 1.55 -6.40
CA ASP A 168 16.06 1.34 -7.67
C ASP A 168 15.14 1.48 -8.89
N TYR A 169 13.83 1.37 -8.68
CA TYR A 169 12.82 1.51 -9.72
C TYR A 169 12.22 2.92 -9.80
N LEU A 170 12.56 3.81 -8.86
CA LEU A 170 12.04 5.17 -8.79
C LEU A 170 12.99 6.17 -9.46
N ARG A 171 12.46 7.31 -9.88
CA ARG A 171 13.26 8.39 -10.48
C ARG A 171 13.79 9.33 -9.40
N PRO A 172 15.08 9.70 -9.39
CA PRO A 172 15.64 10.64 -8.42
C PRO A 172 14.86 11.98 -8.36
N GLU A 173 14.40 12.48 -9.50
CA GLU A 173 13.67 13.76 -9.60
C GLU A 173 12.29 13.68 -8.95
N CYS A 174 11.63 12.51 -9.07
CA CYS A 174 10.36 12.22 -8.40
C CYS A 174 10.55 12.14 -6.88
N LEU A 175 11.62 11.50 -6.41
CA LEU A 175 11.95 11.44 -4.99
C LEU A 175 12.22 12.84 -4.40
N GLN A 176 12.94 13.68 -5.13
CA GLN A 176 13.18 15.07 -4.72
C GLN A 176 11.87 15.86 -4.63
N SER A 177 10.99 15.72 -5.62
CA SER A 177 9.67 16.38 -5.63
C SER A 177 8.79 15.92 -4.47
N ALA A 178 8.81 14.62 -4.15
CA ALA A 178 8.08 14.04 -3.03
C ALA A 178 8.56 14.60 -1.68
N ARG A 179 9.88 14.78 -1.49
CA ARG A 179 10.46 15.40 -0.28
C ARG A 179 10.02 16.85 -0.10
N ILE A 180 10.14 17.67 -1.16
CA ILE A 180 9.70 19.07 -1.14
C ILE A 180 8.20 19.17 -0.79
N ALA A 181 7.37 18.29 -1.34
CA ALA A 181 5.95 18.26 -1.05
C ALA A 181 5.66 17.85 0.41
N ALA A 182 6.41 16.90 0.95
CA ALA A 182 6.30 16.47 2.34
C ALA A 182 6.67 17.59 3.32
N ASP A 183 7.79 18.28 3.07
CA ASP A 183 8.24 19.40 3.92
C ASP A 183 7.19 20.52 3.96
N ARG A 184 6.59 20.86 2.82
CA ARG A 184 5.50 21.84 2.73
C ARG A 184 4.24 21.38 3.45
N ALA A 185 3.91 20.10 3.38
CA ALA A 185 2.75 19.54 4.07
C ALA A 185 2.95 19.51 5.60
N ALA A 186 4.16 19.21 6.06
CA ALA A 186 4.53 19.28 7.46
C ALA A 186 4.44 20.72 7.99
N TYR A 187 4.98 21.70 7.27
CA TYR A 187 4.92 23.12 7.68
C TYR A 187 3.49 23.64 7.84
N ARG A 188 2.60 23.35 6.87
CA ARG A 188 1.18 23.72 6.94
C ARG A 188 0.40 23.02 8.06
N HIS A 189 0.93 21.93 8.61
CA HIS A 189 0.29 21.24 9.72
C HIS A 189 0.75 21.78 11.09
N VAL A 190 1.98 22.33 11.16
CA VAL A 190 2.53 22.92 12.39
C VAL A 190 2.05 24.36 12.61
N THR A 191 1.74 25.10 11.54
CA THR A 191 1.14 26.44 11.66
C THR A 191 -0.39 26.31 11.70
N PRO A 192 -1.06 26.58 12.83
CA PRO A 192 -2.50 26.72 12.81
C PRO A 192 -2.84 27.93 11.94
N ASP A 193 -3.94 27.82 11.20
CA ASP A 193 -4.55 28.94 10.51
C ASP A 193 -4.79 30.06 11.53
N THR A 194 -3.91 31.06 11.55
CA THR A 194 -4.19 32.34 12.21
C THR A 194 -5.13 33.09 11.28
N GLY A 195 -6.32 32.53 11.10
CA GLY A 195 -7.44 33.17 10.44
C GLY A 195 -7.83 34.36 11.30
N LYS A 196 -7.56 35.54 10.76
CA LYS A 196 -8.00 36.83 11.25
C LYS A 196 -9.52 36.83 11.36
N ASP A 197 -10.02 36.90 12.59
CA ASP A 197 -11.28 37.57 12.89
C ASP A 197 -10.97 39.07 13.00
N GLU A 198 -10.89 39.74 11.85
CA GLU A 198 -10.95 41.22 11.75
C GLU A 198 -11.93 41.55 10.63
N GLU A 199 -13.21 41.70 11.02
CA GLU A 199 -14.09 42.88 10.83
C GLU A 199 -15.57 42.48 10.76
#